data_AF-A0AAE2W170-F1
#
_entry.id   AF-A0AAE2W170-F1
#
_cell.length_a   1.000
_cell.length_b   1.000
_cell.length_c   1.000
_cell.angle_alpha   90.00
_cell.angle_beta   90.00
_cell.angle_gamma   90.00
#
_symmetry.space_group_name_H-M   'P 1'
#
loop_
_entity.id
_entity.type
_entity.pdbx_description
1 polymer ?
#
loop_
_entity_poly.entity_id
_entity_poly.type
_entity_poly.pdbx_seq_one_letter_code
_entity_poly.pdbx_strand_id
1 'polypeptide(L)'
;MGATSEFLASLPRRSDGKRDWPPELKARIVAETLIEGETVNAVAKRYDLIPSTVSDWRRMARQGKLVLPNLDGMDFVPVEIEAPAPVVQPLPTASTNPIDVIKGDVTVRLDTATPATRIAEIAMALSP
;
A
#
# COMPACT_ATOMS: atom_id res chain seq x y z
N MET A 1 15.79 7.55 -40.98
CA MET A 1 14.38 7.43 -40.54
C MET A 1 13.71 6.14 -41.04
N GLY A 2 14.44 5.02 -41.18
CA GLY A 2 13.89 3.76 -41.73
C GLY A 2 13.64 2.65 -40.70
N ALA A 3 14.46 2.56 -39.65
CA ALA A 3 14.39 1.44 -38.71
C ALA A 3 13.08 1.41 -37.87
N THR A 4 12.60 2.59 -37.43
CA THR A 4 11.37 2.66 -36.63
C THR A 4 10.17 2.26 -37.47
N SER A 5 10.02 2.79 -38.69
CA SER A 5 8.88 2.49 -39.58
C SER A 5 8.86 1.04 -40.07
N GLU A 6 10.02 0.42 -40.31
CA GLU A 6 10.13 -1.01 -40.63
C GLU A 6 9.75 -1.90 -39.44
N PHE A 7 10.20 -1.55 -38.23
CA PHE A 7 9.69 -2.13 -37.00
C PHE A 7 8.19 -1.82 -36.82
N LEU A 8 7.71 -0.69 -37.35
CA LEU A 8 6.30 -0.36 -37.40
C LEU A 8 5.50 -1.17 -38.44
N ALA A 9 6.15 -1.86 -39.36
CA ALA A 9 5.48 -2.74 -40.31
C ALA A 9 5.38 -4.18 -39.80
N SER A 10 6.32 -4.60 -38.93
CA SER A 10 6.46 -6.00 -38.49
C SER A 10 5.63 -6.41 -37.28
N LEU A 11 5.08 -5.47 -36.50
CA LEU A 11 4.23 -5.87 -35.36
C LEU A 11 2.96 -6.61 -35.80
N PRO A 12 2.50 -7.57 -34.98
CA PRO A 12 1.24 -8.25 -35.21
C PRO A 12 0.09 -7.25 -35.37
N ARG A 13 -0.81 -7.54 -36.30
CA ARG A 13 -2.08 -6.84 -36.44
C ARG A 13 -3.17 -7.71 -35.85
N ARG A 14 -4.09 -7.06 -35.15
CA ARG A 14 -5.34 -7.66 -34.70
C ARG A 14 -6.26 -7.88 -35.90
N SER A 15 -7.27 -8.73 -35.72
CA SER A 15 -8.28 -9.05 -36.73
C SER A 15 -9.10 -7.84 -37.20
N ASP A 16 -9.15 -6.76 -36.42
CA ASP A 16 -9.77 -5.47 -36.76
C ASP A 16 -8.84 -4.56 -37.58
N GLY A 17 -7.68 -5.06 -38.04
CA GLY A 17 -6.69 -4.30 -38.81
C GLY A 17 -5.87 -3.33 -37.96
N LYS A 18 -6.20 -3.16 -36.67
CA LYS A 18 -5.44 -2.32 -35.76
C LYS A 18 -4.16 -3.02 -35.36
N ARG A 19 -3.17 -2.20 -35.09
CA ARG A 19 -1.87 -2.68 -34.64
C ARG A 19 -1.97 -3.24 -33.24
N ASP A 20 -1.48 -4.47 -33.05
CA ASP A 20 -1.29 -4.99 -31.71
C ASP A 20 0.02 -4.46 -31.15
N TRP A 21 -0.06 -3.91 -29.95
CA TRP A 21 1.05 -3.26 -29.29
C TRP A 21 1.42 -4.12 -28.08
N PRO A 22 2.52 -4.90 -28.16
CA PRO A 22 2.99 -5.72 -27.05
C PRO A 22 3.19 -4.87 -25.79
N PRO A 23 2.91 -5.42 -24.59
CA PRO A 23 3.03 -4.66 -23.35
C PRO A 23 4.44 -4.10 -23.14
N GLU A 24 5.48 -4.82 -23.54
CA GLU A 24 6.88 -4.39 -23.44
C GLU A 24 7.15 -3.17 -24.34
N LEU A 25 6.54 -3.14 -25.53
CA LEU A 25 6.69 -2.03 -26.46
C LEU A 25 5.89 -0.81 -25.98
N LYS A 26 4.67 -1.00 -25.47
CA LYS A 26 3.90 0.07 -24.82
C LYS A 26 4.70 0.69 -23.68
N ALA A 27 5.32 -0.15 -22.85
CA ALA A 27 6.14 0.29 -21.74
C ALA A 27 7.34 1.11 -22.20
N ARG A 28 8.03 0.68 -23.27
CA ARG A 28 9.14 1.44 -23.87
C ARG A 28 8.71 2.80 -24.43
N ILE A 29 7.58 2.84 -25.13
CA ILE A 29 7.04 4.10 -25.69
C ILE A 29 6.67 5.06 -24.55
N VAL A 30 6.01 4.56 -23.51
CA VAL A 30 5.68 5.39 -22.33
C VAL A 30 6.96 5.86 -21.64
N ALA A 31 7.95 4.99 -21.49
CA ALA A 31 9.23 5.30 -20.89
C ALA A 31 9.95 6.45 -21.63
N GLU A 32 9.94 6.42 -22.96
CA GLU A 32 10.50 7.51 -23.80
C GLU A 32 9.79 8.85 -23.58
N THR A 33 8.49 8.86 -23.27
CA THR A 33 7.78 10.12 -22.93
C THR A 33 8.14 10.73 -21.59
N LEU A 34 8.85 9.98 -20.75
CA LEU A 34 9.21 10.41 -19.41
C LEU A 34 10.68 10.88 -19.34
N ILE A 35 11.41 10.83 -20.45
CA ILE A 35 12.74 11.43 -20.59
C ILE A 35 12.58 12.95 -20.56
N GLU A 36 13.48 13.65 -19.87
CA GLU A 36 13.46 15.10 -19.79
C GLU A 36 13.55 15.74 -21.19
N GLY A 37 12.65 16.69 -21.48
CA GLY A 37 12.59 17.37 -22.78
C GLY A 37 11.80 16.62 -23.86
N GLU A 38 11.40 15.37 -23.64
CA GLU A 38 10.51 14.66 -24.57
C GLU A 38 9.04 15.02 -24.36
N THR A 39 8.30 15.11 -25.47
CA THR A 39 6.86 15.38 -25.41
C THR A 39 6.06 14.19 -25.91
N VAL A 40 4.88 13.99 -25.32
CA VAL A 40 3.93 12.96 -25.76
C VAL A 40 3.64 13.07 -27.26
N ASN A 41 3.55 14.28 -27.80
CA ASN A 41 3.27 14.50 -29.22
C ASN A 41 4.46 14.09 -30.11
N ALA A 42 5.69 14.41 -29.70
CA ALA A 42 6.90 14.02 -30.43
C ALA A 42 7.10 12.50 -30.45
N VAL A 43 6.85 11.84 -29.33
CA VAL A 43 6.91 10.38 -29.23
C VAL A 43 5.78 9.74 -30.05
N ALA A 44 4.54 10.22 -29.89
CA ALA A 44 3.40 9.72 -30.65
C ALA A 44 3.64 9.77 -32.17
N LYS A 45 4.20 10.88 -32.67
CA LYS A 45 4.54 11.06 -34.09
C LYS A 45 5.61 10.06 -34.58
N ARG A 46 6.59 9.69 -33.75
CA ARG A 46 7.62 8.69 -34.08
C ARG A 46 7.06 7.29 -34.27
N TYR A 47 6.01 6.95 -33.51
CA TYR A 47 5.38 5.64 -33.51
C TYR A 47 4.08 5.57 -34.31
N ASP A 48 3.73 6.64 -35.05
CA ASP A 48 2.45 6.79 -35.75
C ASP A 48 1.25 6.48 -34.84
N LEU A 49 1.34 6.97 -33.59
CA LEU A 49 0.35 6.80 -32.54
C LEU A 49 -0.47 8.07 -32.36
N ILE A 50 -1.70 7.90 -31.89
CA ILE A 50 -2.53 9.01 -31.45
C ILE A 50 -2.05 9.47 -30.06
N PRO A 51 -1.81 10.78 -29.83
CA PRO A 51 -1.30 11.27 -28.54
C PRO A 51 -2.17 10.89 -27.32
N SER A 52 -3.48 10.75 -27.52
CA SER A 52 -4.40 10.30 -26.46
C SER A 52 -4.10 8.88 -25.99
N THR A 53 -3.77 7.97 -26.91
CA THR A 53 -3.41 6.58 -26.58
C THR A 53 -2.16 6.51 -25.72
N VAL A 54 -1.16 7.34 -26.03
CA VAL A 54 0.08 7.43 -25.23
C VAL A 54 -0.23 7.99 -23.84
N SER A 55 -1.15 8.95 -23.75
CA SER A 55 -1.61 9.50 -22.46
C SER A 55 -2.33 8.45 -21.60
N ASP A 56 -3.16 7.61 -22.23
CA ASP A 56 -3.82 6.48 -21.56
C ASP A 56 -2.81 5.45 -21.04
N TRP A 57 -1.80 5.11 -21.84
CA TRP A 57 -0.74 4.19 -21.40
C TRP A 57 0.11 4.80 -20.27
N ARG A 58 0.36 6.11 -20.28
CA ARG A 58 1.01 6.82 -19.17
C ARG A 58 0.16 6.81 -17.89
N ARG A 59 -1.16 6.76 -18.02
CA ARG A 59 -2.07 6.54 -16.88
C ARG A 59 -2.01 5.10 -16.40
N MET A 60 -1.94 4.11 -17.29
CA MET A 60 -1.80 2.70 -16.93
C MET A 60 -0.49 2.44 -16.17
N ALA A 61 0.62 3.05 -16.61
CA ALA A 61 1.91 3.00 -15.94
C ALA A 61 1.84 3.51 -14.49
N ARG A 62 1.23 4.69 -14.29
CA ARG A 62 1.00 5.25 -12.94
C ARG A 62 0.12 4.38 -12.05
N GLN A 63 -0.77 3.58 -12.64
CA GLN A 63 -1.63 2.63 -11.92
C GLN A 63 -0.96 1.27 -11.67
N GLY A 64 0.31 1.07 -12.08
CA GLY A 64 1.01 -0.21 -11.97
C GLY A 64 0.51 -1.29 -12.93
N LYS A 65 -0.33 -0.95 -13.91
CA LYS A 65 -0.87 -1.89 -14.91
C LYS A 65 0.07 -2.10 -16.10
N LEU A 66 1.10 -1.28 -16.20
CA LEU A 66 2.11 -1.35 -17.25
C LEU A 66 3.48 -1.20 -16.56
N VAL A 67 4.26 -2.27 -16.56
CA VAL A 67 5.61 -2.28 -15.98
C VAL A 67 6.54 -1.58 -16.93
N LEU A 68 7.19 -0.50 -16.46
CA LEU A 68 8.15 0.25 -17.26
C LEU A 68 9.54 -0.38 -17.15
N PRO A 69 10.34 -0.35 -18.24
CA PRO A 69 11.76 -0.67 -18.14
C PRO A 69 12.46 0.33 -17.22
N ASN A 70 13.57 -0.09 -16.61
CA ASN A 70 14.41 0.82 -15.84
C ASN A 70 14.94 1.91 -16.79
N LEU A 71 14.68 3.17 -16.45
CA LEU A 71 15.11 4.32 -17.24
C LEU A 71 16.37 4.89 -16.59
N ASP A 72 17.48 4.87 -17.32
CA ASP A 72 18.70 5.53 -16.88
C ASP A 72 18.43 7.04 -16.78
N GLY A 73 18.67 7.62 -15.59
CA GLY A 73 18.41 9.03 -15.30
C GLY A 73 17.05 9.34 -14.68
N MET A 74 16.22 8.33 -14.34
CA MET A 74 15.11 8.53 -13.42
C MET A 74 15.54 8.38 -11.97
N ASP A 75 15.63 9.50 -11.27
CA ASP A 75 15.80 9.48 -9.82
C ASP A 75 14.44 9.26 -9.14
N PHE A 76 14.38 8.23 -8.31
CA PHE A 76 13.26 8.04 -7.40
C PHE A 76 13.42 9.00 -6.23
N VAL A 77 12.43 9.86 -6.02
CA VAL A 77 12.37 10.64 -4.77
C VAL A 77 11.97 9.68 -3.65
N PRO A 78 12.78 9.54 -2.58
CA PRO A 78 12.39 8.74 -1.44
C PRO A 78 11.11 9.31 -0.84
N VAL A 79 10.07 8.49 -0.76
CA VAL A 79 8.84 8.85 -0.05
C VAL A 79 9.10 8.60 1.43
N GLU A 80 9.17 9.66 2.22
CA GLU A 80 9.11 9.55 3.67
C GLU A 80 7.69 9.11 4.06
N ILE A 81 7.56 7.86 4.50
CA ILE A 81 6.33 7.40 5.14
C ILE A 81 6.34 8.04 6.52
N GLU A 82 5.50 9.06 6.73
CA GLU A 82 5.24 9.58 8.06
C GLU A 82 4.79 8.40 8.92
N ALA A 83 5.62 8.04 9.91
CA ALA A 83 5.26 7.02 10.87
C ALA A 83 3.91 7.45 11.47
N PRO A 84 2.91 6.55 11.54
CA PRO A 84 1.63 6.91 12.12
C PRO A 84 1.91 7.57 13.47
N ALA A 85 1.45 8.81 13.63
CA ALA A 85 1.59 9.54 14.88
C ALA A 85 1.21 8.57 16.00
N PRO A 86 2.00 8.48 17.09
CA PRO A 86 1.68 7.56 18.17
C PRO A 86 0.28 7.90 18.63
N VAL A 87 -0.68 7.08 18.21
CA VAL A 87 -2.00 7.03 18.81
C VAL A 87 -1.68 6.85 20.28
N VAL A 88 -2.00 7.88 21.07
CA VAL A 88 -1.92 7.81 22.52
C VAL A 88 -2.72 6.58 22.86
N GLN A 89 -2.03 5.46 23.11
CA GLN A 89 -2.68 4.28 23.60
C GLN A 89 -3.38 4.76 24.86
N PRO A 90 -4.71 4.60 24.98
CA PRO A 90 -5.35 4.83 26.26
C PRO A 90 -4.50 4.04 27.25
N LEU A 91 -3.92 4.73 28.23
CA LEU A 91 -3.27 4.08 29.37
C LEU A 91 -4.17 2.90 29.73
N PRO A 92 -3.64 1.66 29.82
CA PRO A 92 -4.48 0.55 30.23
C PRO A 92 -5.14 1.03 31.51
N THR A 93 -6.44 1.28 31.44
CA THR A 93 -7.25 1.46 32.63
C THR A 93 -7.09 0.13 33.30
N ALA A 94 -6.19 0.08 34.29
CA ALA A 94 -6.07 -1.05 35.17
C ALA A 94 -7.48 -1.26 35.67
N SER A 95 -8.14 -2.28 35.14
CA SER A 95 -9.45 -2.67 35.59
C SER A 95 -9.22 -3.08 37.04
N THR A 96 -9.43 -2.15 37.96
CA THR A 96 -9.53 -2.42 39.39
C THR A 96 -10.86 -3.15 39.58
N ASN A 97 -10.91 -4.36 39.04
CA ASN A 97 -12.02 -5.26 39.29
C ASN A 97 -11.81 -5.75 40.72
N PRO A 98 -12.70 -5.38 41.65
CA PRO A 98 -12.52 -5.75 43.03
C PRO A 98 -12.55 -7.29 43.17
N ILE A 99 -11.77 -7.80 44.12
CA ILE A 99 -11.64 -9.21 44.43
C ILE A 99 -12.85 -9.62 45.29
N ASP A 100 -13.65 -10.57 44.81
CA ASP A 100 -14.80 -11.09 45.57
C ASP A 100 -14.42 -12.41 46.28
N VAL A 101 -14.56 -12.45 47.60
CA VAL A 101 -14.43 -13.65 48.45
C VAL A 101 -15.84 -14.15 48.76
N ILE A 102 -16.19 -15.33 48.26
CA ILE A 102 -17.54 -15.91 48.39
C ILE A 102 -17.47 -17.13 49.29
N LYS A 103 -18.32 -17.15 50.33
CA LYS A 103 -18.54 -18.32 51.19
C LYS A 103 -20.02 -18.50 51.49
N GLY A 104 -20.64 -19.52 50.90
CA GLY A 104 -22.09 -19.73 51.01
C GLY A 104 -22.84 -18.51 50.48
N ASP A 105 -23.68 -17.92 51.34
CA ASP A 105 -24.46 -16.72 51.02
C ASP A 105 -23.71 -15.40 51.31
N VAL A 106 -22.48 -15.47 51.83
CA VAL A 106 -21.68 -14.28 52.17
C VAL A 106 -20.71 -13.95 51.04
N THR A 107 -20.81 -12.74 50.50
CA THR A 107 -19.88 -12.18 49.52
C THR A 107 -19.17 -10.96 50.11
N VAL A 108 -17.83 -11.00 50.15
CA VAL A 108 -16.99 -9.89 50.61
C VAL A 108 -16.21 -9.35 49.42
N ARG A 109 -16.44 -8.07 49.08
CA ARG A 109 -15.78 -7.37 47.97
C ARG A 109 -14.59 -6.57 48.48
N LEU A 110 -13.41 -6.81 47.91
CA LEU A 110 -12.13 -6.26 48.36
C LEU A 110 -11.45 -5.49 47.22
N ASP A 111 -10.67 -4.47 47.54
CA ASP A 111 -9.86 -3.77 46.55
C ASP A 111 -8.70 -4.67 46.04
N THR A 112 -8.28 -4.48 44.79
CA THR A 112 -7.18 -5.26 44.19
C THR A 112 -5.83 -5.07 44.88
N ALA A 113 -5.64 -3.96 45.62
CA ALA A 113 -4.44 -3.71 46.41
C ALA A 113 -4.44 -4.42 47.78
N THR A 114 -5.49 -5.18 48.12
CA THR A 114 -5.57 -5.89 49.41
C THR A 114 -4.49 -6.98 49.49
N PRO A 115 -3.59 -6.96 50.48
CA PRO A 115 -2.55 -7.97 50.62
C PRO A 115 -3.12 -9.38 50.86
N ALA A 116 -2.47 -10.40 50.28
CA ALA A 116 -2.89 -11.81 50.39
C ALA A 116 -3.05 -12.28 51.84
N THR A 117 -2.21 -11.80 52.76
CA THR A 117 -2.31 -12.09 54.20
C THR A 117 -3.67 -11.67 54.77
N ARG A 118 -4.16 -10.48 54.38
CA ARG A 118 -5.43 -9.96 54.88
C ARG A 118 -6.62 -10.74 54.29
N ILE A 119 -6.51 -11.17 53.03
CA ILE A 119 -7.51 -12.04 52.39
C ILE A 119 -7.59 -13.38 53.13
N ALA A 120 -6.45 -13.98 53.49
CA ALA A 120 -6.41 -15.24 54.23
C ALA A 120 -7.02 -15.11 55.64
N GLU A 121 -6.75 -14.01 56.35
CA GLU A 121 -7.38 -13.73 57.65
C GLU A 121 -8.92 -13.63 57.53
N ILE A 122 -9.42 -12.93 56.51
CA ILE A 122 -10.86 -12.81 56.26
C ILE A 122 -11.46 -14.17 55.93
N ALA A 123 -10.81 -14.96 55.07
CA ALA A 123 -11.28 -16.30 54.72
C ALA A 123 -11.31 -17.24 55.93
N MET A 124 -10.31 -17.17 56.82
CA MET A 124 -10.28 -17.93 58.08
C MET A 124 -11.37 -17.47 59.05
N ALA A 125 -11.60 -16.16 59.20
CA ALA A 125 -12.66 -15.64 60.07
C ALA A 125 -14.07 -15.99 59.57
N LEU A 126 -14.23 -16.17 58.25
CA LEU A 126 -15.46 -16.68 57.65
C LEU A 126 -15.60 -18.20 57.86
N SER A 127 -14.54 -18.91 58.29
CA SER A 127 -14.57 -20.31 58.70
C SER A 127 -14.93 -20.48 60.17
N PRO A 128 -16.10 -21.08 60.49
CA PRO A 128 -16.40 -21.42 61.88
C PRO A 128 -15.41 -22.44 62.43
#